data_AF-A0A2V8GSA1-F1
#
_entry.id   AF-A0A2V8GSA1-F1
#
_cell.length_a   1.000
_cell.length_b   1.000
_cell.length_c   1.000
_cell.angle_alpha   90.00
_cell.angle_beta   90.00
_cell.angle_gamma   90.00
#
_symmetry.space_group_name_H-M   'P 1'
#
loop_
_entity.id
_entity.type
_entity.pdbx_description
1 polymer ?
#
loop_
_entity_poly.entity_id
_entity_poly.type
_entity_poly.pdbx_seq_one_letter_code
_entity_poly.pdbx_strand_id
1 'polypeptide(L)'
;MVPGPLPGTDTDVVIAEAHADIHCGQPFCPQDKDFVTGGGRLVNPARNVAVAGGIKNGAFWGHLMYINHQTRVKANGTEVTAYVVTGPTTRHIEGMAEINGQPGTYQADVDDQGEPGVADRITLTLSSGEVASGTLDGGNIQLHTCK
;
A
#
# COMPACT_ATOMS: atom_id res chain seq x y z
N MET A 1 37.03 -20.49 -24.66
CA MET A 1 37.86 -21.69 -24.44
C MET A 1 39.20 -21.24 -23.89
N VAL A 2 39.49 -21.57 -22.63
CA VAL A 2 40.84 -21.41 -22.07
C VAL A 2 41.61 -22.68 -22.43
N PRO A 3 42.78 -22.60 -23.10
CA PRO A 3 43.53 -23.80 -23.46
C PRO A 3 44.09 -24.51 -22.22
N GLY A 4 43.78 -25.79 -22.05
CA GLY A 4 44.40 -26.65 -21.03
C GLY A 4 45.82 -27.08 -21.42
N PRO A 5 46.69 -27.41 -20.44
CA PRO A 5 48.10 -27.72 -20.69
C PRO A 5 48.38 -29.14 -21.23
N LEU A 6 47.36 -29.94 -21.57
CA LEU A 6 47.51 -31.31 -22.09
C LEU A 6 46.68 -31.52 -23.37
N PRO A 7 47.24 -32.11 -24.44
CA PRO A 7 46.49 -32.37 -25.68
C PRO A 7 45.44 -33.47 -25.47
N GLY A 8 44.17 -33.17 -25.77
CA GLY A 8 43.09 -34.18 -25.86
C GLY A 8 42.07 -34.19 -24.73
N THR A 9 42.08 -33.21 -23.82
CA THR A 9 41.03 -33.07 -22.80
C THR A 9 40.34 -31.73 -22.94
N ASP A 10 39.37 -31.63 -23.85
CA ASP A 10 38.45 -30.51 -23.88
C ASP A 10 37.61 -30.57 -22.60
N THR A 11 37.81 -29.60 -21.69
CA THR A 11 36.99 -29.47 -20.49
C THR A 11 35.86 -28.51 -20.82
N ASP A 12 34.63 -29.01 -20.83
CA ASP A 12 33.45 -28.16 -21.01
C ASP A 12 33.13 -27.46 -19.69
N VAL A 13 33.28 -26.13 -19.66
CA VAL A 13 32.94 -25.30 -18.51
C VAL A 13 31.61 -24.63 -18.81
N VAL A 14 30.53 -25.22 -18.30
CA VAL A 14 29.21 -24.59 -18.31
C VAL A 14 29.12 -23.61 -17.13
N ILE A 15 29.23 -22.32 -17.41
CA ILE A 15 28.92 -21.27 -16.44
C ILE A 15 27.43 -20.97 -16.58
N ALA A 16 26.62 -21.50 -15.68
CA ALA A 16 25.23 -21.09 -15.56
C ALA A 16 25.18 -19.80 -14.72
N GLU A 17 24.90 -18.67 -15.37
CA GLU A 17 24.60 -17.42 -14.69
C GLU A 17 23.12 -17.45 -14.29
N ALA A 18 22.85 -17.64 -12.99
CA ALA A 18 21.56 -17.31 -12.42
C ALA A 18 21.68 -15.90 -11.85
N HIS A 19 21.08 -14.92 -12.52
CA HIS A 19 20.84 -13.63 -11.90
C HIS A 19 19.82 -13.85 -10.76
N ALA A 20 20.29 -13.80 -9.52
CA ALA A 20 19.43 -13.47 -8.40
C ALA A 20 19.57 -11.95 -8.24
N ASP A 21 18.53 -11.19 -8.58
CA ASP A 21 18.45 -9.76 -8.28
C ASP A 21 18.37 -9.58 -6.75
N ILE A 22 19.49 -9.80 -6.07
CA ILE A 22 19.66 -9.51 -4.66
C ILE A 22 19.93 -8.01 -4.57
N HIS A 23 18.85 -7.26 -4.37
CA HIS A 23 18.96 -5.93 -3.79
C HIS A 23 19.24 -6.10 -2.29
N CYS A 24 20.52 -6.06 -1.90
CA CYS A 24 20.93 -6.07 -0.50
C CYS A 24 20.38 -4.82 0.22
N GLY A 25 19.31 -4.96 1.00
CA GLY A 25 18.84 -3.91 1.91
C GLY A 25 17.35 -3.88 2.23
N GLN A 26 16.49 -4.48 1.40
CA GLN A 26 15.06 -4.63 1.69
C GLN A 26 14.64 -6.07 1.37
N PRO A 27 13.93 -6.77 2.27
CA PRO A 27 13.25 -8.01 1.88
C PRO A 27 12.33 -7.66 0.71
N PHE A 28 12.61 -8.24 -0.46
CA PHE A 28 11.78 -8.10 -1.64
C PHE A 28 10.48 -8.86 -1.34
N CYS A 29 9.49 -8.15 -0.78
CA CYS A 29 8.14 -8.67 -0.72
C CYS A 29 7.55 -8.55 -2.12
N PRO A 30 7.15 -9.66 -2.76
CA PRO A 30 6.40 -9.58 -4.00
C PRO A 30 5.25 -8.60 -3.84
N GLN A 31 5.09 -7.69 -4.79
CA GLN A 31 4.15 -6.57 -4.68
C GLN A 31 2.69 -7.05 -4.50
N ASP A 32 2.39 -8.28 -4.93
CA ASP A 32 1.10 -8.97 -4.76
C ASP A 32 0.83 -9.47 -3.32
N LYS A 33 1.80 -9.34 -2.43
CA LYS A 33 1.74 -9.74 -1.01
C LYS A 33 1.81 -8.56 -0.06
N ASP A 34 2.06 -7.35 -0.57
CA ASP A 34 2.01 -6.11 0.21
C ASP A 34 0.66 -5.43 -0.02
N PHE A 35 -0.16 -5.42 1.02
CA PHE A 35 -1.43 -4.70 1.01
C PHE A 35 -1.79 -4.22 2.42
N VAL A 36 -2.57 -3.15 2.48
CA VAL A 36 -3.09 -2.59 3.72
C VAL A 36 -4.59 -2.68 3.73
N THR A 37 -5.14 -2.93 4.91
CA THR A 37 -6.56 -2.86 5.21
C THR A 37 -6.75 -2.16 6.51
N GLY A 38 -7.83 -1.39 6.67
CA GLY A 38 -8.15 -0.86 7.96
C GLY A 38 -9.08 0.32 7.89
N GLY A 39 -8.97 1.13 8.93
CA GLY A 39 -9.82 2.29 9.11
C GLY A 39 -10.21 2.46 10.56
N GLY A 40 -10.98 3.51 10.79
CA GLY A 40 -11.39 3.86 12.12
C GLY A 40 -12.10 5.19 12.18
N ARG A 41 -12.19 5.69 13.39
CA ARG A 41 -12.83 6.94 13.73
C ARG A 41 -11.77 8.00 13.96
N LEU A 42 -11.96 9.14 13.32
CA LEU A 42 -11.28 10.39 13.71
C LEU A 42 -12.28 11.23 14.51
N VAL A 43 -11.80 11.90 15.55
CA VAL A 43 -12.60 12.82 16.36
C VAL A 43 -12.31 14.27 16.02
N ASN A 44 -13.25 15.14 16.34
CA ASN A 44 -13.12 16.60 16.26
C ASN A 44 -12.57 17.12 14.91
N PRO A 45 -13.34 17.05 13.80
CA PRO A 45 -14.72 16.53 13.71
C PRO A 45 -14.83 15.00 13.68
N ALA A 46 -16.02 14.49 14.02
CA ALA A 46 -16.30 13.06 13.96
C ALA A 46 -16.39 12.58 12.50
N ARG A 47 -15.47 11.69 12.11
CA ARG A 47 -15.35 11.11 10.77
C ARG A 47 -15.09 9.62 10.88
N ASN A 48 -15.60 8.85 9.93
CA ASN A 48 -15.23 7.44 9.80
C ASN A 48 -14.56 7.23 8.44
N VAL A 49 -13.46 6.48 8.46
CA VAL A 49 -12.71 6.12 7.27
C VAL A 49 -12.52 4.62 7.26
N ALA A 50 -12.66 3.98 6.10
CA ALA A 50 -12.22 2.62 5.85
C ALA A 50 -11.41 2.61 4.54
N VAL A 51 -10.27 1.95 4.56
CA VAL A 51 -9.33 1.95 3.43
C VAL A 51 -8.75 0.57 3.26
N ALA A 52 -8.70 0.13 2.00
CA ALA A 52 -7.93 -1.02 1.57
C ALA A 52 -7.17 -0.62 0.31
N GLY A 53 -5.92 -1.07 0.19
CA GLY A 53 -5.08 -0.78 -0.96
C GLY A 53 -3.96 -1.81 -1.05
N GLY A 54 -3.59 -2.17 -2.27
CA GLY A 54 -2.51 -3.11 -2.53
C GLY A 54 -2.50 -3.52 -3.99
N ILE A 55 -1.65 -4.50 -4.29
CA ILE A 55 -1.67 -5.19 -5.57
C ILE A 55 -2.04 -6.64 -5.32
N LYS A 56 -2.90 -7.19 -6.17
CA LYS A 56 -3.29 -8.61 -6.16
C LYS A 56 -3.31 -9.11 -7.58
N ASN A 57 -2.64 -10.23 -7.84
CA ASN A 57 -2.54 -10.83 -9.18
C ASN A 57 -2.05 -9.84 -10.27
N GLY A 58 -1.11 -8.96 -9.92
CA GLY A 58 -0.54 -7.97 -10.84
C GLY A 58 -1.43 -6.76 -11.16
N ALA A 59 -2.57 -6.60 -10.48
CA ALA A 59 -3.46 -5.45 -10.64
C ALA A 59 -3.69 -4.74 -9.31
N PHE A 60 -4.01 -3.45 -9.36
CA PHE A 60 -4.42 -2.70 -8.17
C PHE A 60 -5.71 -3.29 -7.58
N TRP A 61 -5.73 -3.33 -6.24
CA TRP A 61 -6.85 -3.84 -5.48
C TRP A 61 -7.09 -2.96 -4.26
N GLY A 62 -8.36 -2.71 -3.95
CA GLY A 62 -8.73 -2.00 -2.74
C GLY A 62 -10.02 -1.22 -2.91
N HIS A 63 -10.30 -0.40 -1.90
CA HIS A 63 -11.48 0.42 -1.81
C HIS A 63 -11.28 1.52 -0.75
N LEU A 64 -12.07 2.58 -0.83
CA LEU A 64 -12.16 3.63 0.18
C LEU A 64 -13.62 3.84 0.56
N MET A 65 -13.90 4.03 1.84
CA MET A 65 -15.14 4.60 2.33
C MET A 65 -14.84 5.73 3.30
N TYR A 66 -15.58 6.83 3.16
CA TYR A 66 -15.46 8.00 4.01
C TYR A 66 -16.83 8.58 4.35
N ILE A 67 -17.00 9.00 5.60
CA ILE A 67 -18.10 9.85 6.00
C ILE A 67 -17.64 10.89 7.04
N ASN A 68 -17.92 12.15 6.76
CA ASN A 68 -17.87 13.23 7.74
C ASN A 68 -19.26 13.39 8.36
N HIS A 69 -19.40 13.18 9.67
CA HIS A 69 -20.71 13.28 10.32
C HIS A 69 -21.18 14.72 10.52
N GLN A 70 -20.27 15.69 10.53
CA GLN A 70 -20.58 17.11 10.68
C GLN A 70 -21.02 17.75 9.35
N THR A 71 -20.22 17.59 8.30
CA THR A 71 -20.49 18.21 6.98
C THR A 71 -21.36 17.31 6.08
N ARG A 72 -21.57 16.05 6.48
CA ARG A 72 -22.30 15.02 5.71
C ARG A 72 -21.65 14.65 4.37
N VAL A 73 -20.39 15.06 4.15
CA VAL A 73 -19.60 14.59 3.01
C VAL A 73 -19.41 13.09 3.10
N LYS A 74 -19.65 12.39 1.99
CA LYS A 74 -19.43 10.96 1.82
C LYS A 74 -18.59 10.72 0.59
N ALA A 75 -17.65 9.79 0.67
CA ALA A 75 -16.91 9.32 -0.49
C ALA A 75 -16.84 7.79 -0.51
N ASN A 76 -17.02 7.21 -1.69
CA ASN A 76 -16.80 5.79 -1.95
C ASN A 76 -15.77 5.66 -3.07
N GLY A 77 -14.65 4.98 -2.82
CA GLY A 77 -13.62 4.74 -3.83
C GLY A 77 -14.14 3.77 -4.90
N THR A 78 -14.04 4.11 -6.16
CA THR A 78 -14.50 3.24 -7.26
C THR A 78 -13.37 2.41 -7.85
N GLU A 79 -12.13 2.87 -7.69
CA GLU A 79 -10.94 2.24 -8.24
C GLU A 79 -9.70 2.68 -7.45
N VAL A 80 -8.72 1.77 -7.29
CA VAL A 80 -7.38 2.11 -6.81
C VAL A 80 -6.48 2.31 -8.02
N THR A 81 -5.79 3.45 -8.08
CA THR A 81 -4.93 3.83 -9.22
C THR A 81 -3.46 3.89 -8.85
N ALA A 82 -3.13 3.95 -7.55
CA ALA A 82 -1.77 3.86 -7.08
C ALA A 82 -1.69 3.17 -5.71
N TYR A 83 -0.60 2.44 -5.51
CA TYR A 83 -0.21 1.85 -4.23
C TYR A 83 1.31 1.92 -4.08
N VAL A 84 1.78 2.69 -3.09
CA VAL A 84 3.21 2.98 -2.90
C VAL A 84 3.62 2.66 -1.46
N VAL A 85 4.70 1.91 -1.33
CA VAL A 85 5.39 1.70 -0.06
C VAL A 85 6.21 2.95 0.25
N THR A 86 5.77 3.74 1.24
CA THR A 86 6.45 5.00 1.62
C THR A 86 7.37 4.85 2.82
N GLY A 87 7.30 3.71 3.52
CA GLY A 87 8.11 3.41 4.69
C GLY A 87 7.80 2.02 5.25
N PRO A 88 8.45 1.62 6.36
CA PRO A 88 8.25 0.30 6.96
C PRO A 88 6.80 0.03 7.35
N THR A 89 6.14 1.04 7.93
CA THR A 89 4.75 0.98 8.42
C THR A 89 3.76 1.78 7.59
N THR A 90 4.25 2.56 6.62
CA THR A 90 3.44 3.55 5.91
C THR A 90 3.17 3.17 4.47
N ARG A 91 1.94 3.42 4.00
CA ARG A 91 1.53 3.21 2.60
C ARG A 91 0.81 4.45 2.09
N HIS A 92 0.98 4.72 0.82
CA HIS A 92 0.25 5.74 0.09
C HIS A 92 -0.64 5.09 -0.98
N ILE A 93 -1.89 5.52 -1.04
CA ILE A 93 -2.92 4.96 -1.91
C ILE A 93 -3.60 6.11 -2.64
N GLU A 94 -3.75 5.99 -3.95
CA GLU A 94 -4.58 6.90 -4.74
C GLU A 94 -5.70 6.13 -5.42
N GLY A 95 -6.79 6.83 -5.73
CA GLY A 95 -7.86 6.22 -6.48
C GLY A 95 -8.95 7.18 -6.94
N MET A 96 -9.85 6.63 -7.74
CA MET A 96 -11.08 7.29 -8.15
C MET A 96 -12.12 7.16 -7.04
N ALA A 97 -12.99 8.15 -6.89
CA ALA A 97 -14.09 8.13 -5.93
C ALA A 97 -15.37 8.73 -6.50
N GLU A 98 -16.48 8.33 -5.91
CA GLU A 98 -17.74 9.07 -5.94
C GLU A 98 -17.86 9.86 -4.63
N ILE A 99 -17.80 11.19 -4.72
CA ILE A 99 -17.91 12.13 -3.60
C ILE A 99 -19.29 12.78 -3.67
N ASN A 100 -20.18 12.46 -2.72
CA ASN A 100 -21.57 12.93 -2.70
C ASN A 100 -22.32 12.74 -4.05
N GLY A 101 -22.11 11.62 -4.75
CA GLY A 101 -22.74 11.36 -6.05
C GLY A 101 -22.00 11.93 -7.25
N GLN A 102 -20.86 12.63 -7.06
CA GLN A 102 -20.08 13.22 -8.14
C GLN A 102 -18.72 12.52 -8.29
N PRO A 103 -18.23 12.31 -9.52
CA PRO A 103 -16.89 11.78 -9.74
C PRO A 103 -15.81 12.67 -9.13
N GLY A 104 -14.78 12.04 -8.56
CA GLY A 104 -13.63 12.69 -7.98
C GLY A 104 -12.48 11.72 -7.75
N THR A 105 -11.49 12.14 -6.97
CA THR A 105 -10.33 11.32 -6.60
C THR A 105 -10.07 11.40 -5.10
N TYR A 106 -9.28 10.44 -4.61
CA TYR A 106 -8.79 10.43 -3.24
C TYR A 106 -7.29 10.10 -3.19
N GLN A 107 -6.66 10.57 -2.12
CA GLN A 107 -5.32 10.17 -1.70
C GLN A 107 -5.40 9.80 -0.22
N ALA A 108 -4.87 8.63 0.14
CA ALA A 108 -4.84 8.13 1.50
C ALA A 108 -3.42 7.73 1.89
N ASP A 109 -2.87 8.40 2.90
CA ASP A 109 -1.65 8.00 3.59
C ASP A 109 -2.04 7.29 4.89
N VAL A 110 -1.53 6.07 5.06
CA VAL A 110 -1.80 5.23 6.24
C VAL A 110 -0.50 4.87 6.93
N ASP A 111 -0.57 4.71 8.25
CA ASP A 111 0.55 4.34 9.11
C ASP A 111 0.09 3.35 10.18
N ASP A 112 0.54 2.10 10.07
CA ASP A 112 0.30 1.01 11.03
C ASP A 112 1.36 1.06 12.14
N GLN A 113 0.97 1.53 13.32
CA GLN A 113 1.88 1.71 14.46
C GLN A 113 1.79 0.56 15.46
N GLY A 114 1.32 -0.60 14.99
CA GLY A 114 1.22 -1.84 15.76
C GLY A 114 -0.06 -1.97 16.57
N GLU A 115 -0.29 -3.17 17.07
CA GLU A 115 -1.51 -3.52 17.78
C GLU A 115 -1.51 -2.97 19.21
N PRO A 116 -2.65 -2.46 19.72
CA PRO A 116 -4.02 -2.68 19.22
C PRO A 116 -4.56 -1.61 18.24
N GLY A 117 -3.71 -0.90 17.50
CA GLY A 117 -4.13 0.08 16.47
C GLY A 117 -4.46 1.48 17.01
N VAL A 118 -4.23 1.71 18.30
CA VAL A 118 -4.51 2.98 18.98
C VAL A 118 -3.55 4.11 18.58
N ALA A 119 -2.40 3.75 18.02
CA ALA A 119 -1.40 4.70 17.56
C ALA A 119 -1.48 4.94 16.04
N ASP A 120 -2.33 4.19 15.33
CA ASP A 120 -2.43 4.23 13.88
C ASP A 120 -2.90 5.58 13.39
N ARG A 121 -2.41 5.96 12.22
CA ARG A 121 -2.67 7.27 11.63
C ARG A 121 -3.18 7.14 10.22
N ILE A 122 -4.05 8.07 9.87
CA ILE A 122 -4.51 8.22 8.50
C ILE A 122 -4.54 9.70 8.12
N THR A 123 -4.17 9.99 6.89
CA THR A 123 -4.48 11.25 6.21
C THR A 123 -5.19 10.92 4.91
N LEU A 124 -6.43 11.41 4.78
CA LEU A 124 -7.25 11.29 3.59
C LEU A 124 -7.47 12.70 3.02
N THR A 125 -7.20 12.85 1.73
CA THR A 125 -7.50 14.04 0.95
C THR A 125 -8.45 13.65 -0.18
N LEU A 126 -9.56 14.37 -0.32
CA LEU A 126 -10.49 14.23 -1.43
C LEU A 126 -10.33 15.38 -2.41
N SER A 127 -10.58 15.13 -3.70
CA SER A 127 -10.53 16.17 -4.75
C SER A 127 -11.51 17.33 -4.53
N SER A 128 -12.52 17.14 -3.67
CA SER A 128 -13.45 18.20 -3.24
C SER A 128 -12.83 19.22 -2.28
N GLY A 129 -11.59 19.01 -1.82
CA GLY A 129 -10.91 19.82 -0.81
C GLY A 129 -11.14 19.37 0.63
N GLU A 130 -11.88 18.29 0.85
CA GLU A 130 -12.06 17.69 2.18
C GLU A 130 -10.75 17.01 2.61
N VAL A 131 -10.30 17.27 3.84
CA VAL A 131 -9.13 16.64 4.44
C VAL A 131 -9.50 16.04 5.80
N ALA A 132 -9.18 14.76 5.98
CA ALA A 132 -9.35 14.04 7.23
C ALA A 132 -8.02 13.44 7.65
N SER A 133 -7.39 14.01 8.68
CA SER A 133 -6.09 13.56 9.18
C SER A 133 -6.11 13.41 10.70
N GLY A 134 -5.39 12.40 11.21
CA GLY A 134 -5.14 12.24 12.63
C GLY A 134 -4.84 10.80 13.06
N THR A 135 -4.68 10.62 14.36
CA THR A 135 -4.65 9.31 15.02
C THR A 135 -6.06 8.77 15.16
N LEU A 136 -6.23 7.46 14.96
CA LEU A 136 -7.51 6.78 15.13
C LEU A 136 -7.95 6.78 16.61
N ASP A 137 -9.16 7.28 16.88
CA ASP A 137 -9.85 7.21 18.18
C ASP A 137 -10.71 5.93 18.25
N GLY A 138 -10.15 4.82 17.78
CA GLY A 138 -10.80 3.54 17.59
C GLY A 138 -10.80 3.08 16.13
N GLY A 139 -10.43 1.83 15.91
CA GLY A 139 -10.13 1.28 14.60
C GLY A 139 -8.82 0.52 14.61
N ASN A 140 -8.36 0.10 13.44
CA ASN A 140 -7.07 -0.55 13.25
C ASN A 140 -6.66 -0.42 11.78
N ILE A 141 -5.39 -0.14 11.54
CA ILE A 141 -4.71 -0.27 10.26
C ILE A 141 -3.87 -1.52 10.36
N GLN A 142 -4.03 -2.42 9.41
CA GLN A 142 -3.27 -3.66 9.34
C GLN A 142 -2.52 -3.69 8.04
N LEU A 143 -1.20 -3.65 8.18
CA LEU A 143 -0.29 -3.89 7.09
C LEU A 143 -0.02 -5.38 6.96
N HIS A 144 -0.31 -5.92 5.78
CA HIS A 144 -0.02 -7.30 5.42
C HIS A 144 1.19 -7.27 4.51
N THR A 145 2.34 -7.63 5.06
CA THR A 145 3.61 -7.75 4.32
C THR A 145 4.12 -9.17 4.36
N CYS A 146 5.05 -9.47 3.46
CA CYS A 146 5.87 -10.66 3.54
C CYS A 146 6.75 -10.56 4.78
N LYS A 147 6.60 -11.52 5.70
CA LYS A 147 7.48 -11.69 6.85
C LYS A 147 8.72 -12.48 6.47
#